data_AF-A0A6B3F9D7-F1
#
_entry.id   AF-A0A6B3F9D7-F1
#
_cell.length_a   1.000
_cell.length_b   1.000
_cell.length_c   1.000
_cell.angle_alpha   90.00
_cell.angle_beta   90.00
_cell.angle_gamma   90.00
#
_symmetry.space_group_name_H-M   'P 1'
#
loop_
_entity.id
_entity.type
_entity.pdbx_description
1 polymer ?
#
loop_
_entity_poly.entity_id
_entity_poly.type
_entity_poly.pdbx_seq_one_letter_code
_entity_poly.pdbx_strand_id
1 'polypeptide(L)' 'EQGAGHAPLRTAAELGFDDTRYGARQNALPAGENPAGLDPVGRSLFREERRAALEAQTHAQEPAPQQRPEE' A
#
# COMPACT_ATOMS: atom_id res chain seq x y z
N GLU A 1 6.70 -38.87 7.79
CA GLU A 1 6.68 -37.49 8.30
C GLU A 1 6.42 -36.57 7.11
N GLN A 2 5.14 -36.48 6.73
CA GLN A 2 4.33 -35.24 6.80
C GLN A 2 4.78 -34.18 5.78
N GLY A 3 4.19 -34.27 4.58
CA GLY A 3 4.20 -33.19 3.60
C GLY A 3 3.15 -32.14 3.95
N ALA A 4 3.58 -30.88 3.99
CA ALA A 4 2.73 -29.71 3.84
C ALA A 4 3.26 -28.95 2.62
N GLY A 5 2.43 -28.82 1.57
CA GLY A 5 2.80 -28.21 0.31
C GLY A 5 2.93 -26.69 0.46
N HIS A 6 4.14 -26.21 0.79
CA HIS A 6 4.45 -24.79 0.81
C HIS A 6 4.53 -24.30 -0.64
N ALA A 7 3.43 -23.79 -1.19
CA ALA A 7 3.50 -23.01 -2.42
C ALA A 7 4.53 -21.89 -2.20
N PRO A 8 5.53 -21.72 -3.08
CA PRO A 8 6.58 -20.72 -2.87
C PRO A 8 5.92 -19.35 -2.72
N LEU A 9 6.11 -18.72 -1.56
CA LEU A 9 5.66 -17.36 -1.32
C LEU A 9 6.32 -16.48 -2.40
N ARG A 10 5.50 -15.89 -3.25
CA ARG A 10 5.99 -15.01 -4.32
C ARG A 10 6.76 -13.87 -3.68
N THR A 11 7.96 -13.61 -4.19
CA THR A 11 8.78 -12.50 -3.69
C THR A 11 8.10 -11.17 -3.99
N ALA A 12 8.44 -10.13 -3.22
CA ALA A 12 7.92 -8.77 -3.43
C ALA A 12 8.09 -8.31 -4.89
N ALA A 13 9.26 -8.60 -5.49
CA ALA A 13 9.55 -8.30 -6.89
C ALA A 13 8.60 -9.02 -7.87
N GLU A 14 8.23 -10.28 -7.61
CA GLU A 14 7.28 -11.04 -8.43
C GLU A 14 5.83 -10.55 -8.30
N LEU A 15 5.50 -9.93 -7.16
CA LEU A 15 4.21 -9.26 -6.93
C LEU A 15 4.19 -7.81 -7.47
N GLY A 16 5.29 -7.36 -8.11
CA GLY A 16 5.43 -6.01 -8.65
C GLY A 16 5.82 -4.94 -7.61
N PHE A 17 6.13 -5.35 -6.39
CA PHE A 17 6.67 -4.49 -5.33
C PHE A 17 8.20 -4.47 -5.43
N ASP A 18 8.70 -3.62 -6.32
CA ASP A 18 10.13 -3.37 -6.53
C ASP A 18 10.49 -1.98 -6.00
N ASP A 19 11.32 -1.93 -4.95
CA ASP A 19 11.70 -0.70 -4.23
C ASP A 19 12.34 0.37 -5.13
N THR A 20 13.00 -0.06 -6.21
CA THR A 20 13.63 0.87 -7.16
C THR A 20 12.60 1.75 -7.87
N ARG A 21 11.36 1.28 -8.05
CA ARG A 21 10.30 2.02 -8.76
C ARG A 21 9.49 2.91 -7.83
N TYR A 22 9.35 2.55 -6.56
CA TYR A 22 8.64 3.40 -5.58
C TYR A 22 9.40 4.70 -5.36
N GLY A 23 10.73 4.63 -5.23
CA GLY A 23 11.62 5.79 -5.16
C GLY A 23 11.55 6.71 -6.39
N ALA A 24 11.50 6.11 -7.58
CA ALA A 24 11.37 6.85 -8.83
C ALA A 24 9.99 7.49 -9.00
N ARG A 25 8.90 6.78 -8.68
CA ARG A 25 7.53 7.28 -8.83
C ARG A 25 7.21 8.38 -7.82
N GLN A 26 7.67 8.25 -6.57
CA GLN A 26 7.50 9.32 -5.58
C GLN A 26 8.27 10.58 -6.00
N ASN A 27 9.47 10.42 -6.59
CA ASN A 27 10.27 11.55 -7.09
C ASN A 27 9.75 12.12 -8.43
N ALA A 28 8.93 11.36 -9.17
CA ALA A 28 8.29 11.79 -10.42
C ALA A 28 6.98 12.55 -10.19
N LEU A 29 6.45 12.59 -8.96
CA LEU A 29 5.34 13.48 -8.61
C LEU A 29 5.87 14.92 -8.61
N PRO A 30 5.12 15.88 -9.17
CA PRO A 30 5.51 17.28 -9.12
C PRO A 30 5.71 17.73 -7.67
N ALA A 31 6.59 18.71 -7.45
CA ALA A 31 7.10 19.08 -6.12
C ALA A 31 6.01 19.47 -5.08
N GLY A 32 4.77 19.75 -5.48
CA GLY A 32 3.63 20.00 -4.59
C GLY A 32 2.78 18.77 -4.24
N GLU A 33 2.88 17.69 -5.02
CA GLU A 33 2.12 16.44 -4.84
C GLU A 33 3.00 15.31 -4.29
N ASN A 34 4.31 15.56 -4.14
CA ASN A 34 5.24 14.60 -3.57
C ASN A 34 5.20 14.65 -2.03
N PRO A 35 4.61 13.66 -1.34
CA PRO A 35 4.50 13.66 0.11
C PRO A 35 5.85 13.51 0.82
N ALA A 36 6.92 13.12 0.11
CA ALA A 36 8.27 13.03 0.67
C ALA A 36 8.94 14.41 0.79
N GLY A 37 8.49 15.42 0.03
CA GLY A 37 8.97 16.79 0.09
C GLY A 37 8.17 17.71 1.02
N LEU A 38 7.07 17.23 1.60
CA LEU A 38 6.23 17.98 2.53
C LEU A 38 6.82 17.97 3.95
N ASP A 39 6.61 19.06 4.70
CA ASP A 39 6.85 19.13 6.14
C ASP A 39 6.09 18.01 6.90
N PRO A 40 6.56 17.53 8.07
CA PRO A 40 5.86 16.50 8.84
C PRO A 40 4.36 16.73 9.05
N VAL A 41 3.93 17.98 9.24
CA VAL A 41 2.51 18.33 9.40
C VAL A 41 1.79 18.27 8.06
N GLY A 42 2.36 18.89 7.00
CA GLY A 42 1.78 18.84 5.66
C GLY A 42 1.65 17.40 5.12
N ARG A 43 2.63 16.55 5.42
CA ARG A 43 2.60 15.13 5.09
C ARG A 43 1.51 14.37 5.84
N SER A 44 1.27 14.72 7.10
CA SER A 44 0.20 14.12 7.91
C SER A 44 -1.18 14.52 7.40
N LEU A 45 -1.37 15.81 7.05
CA LEU A 45 -2.61 16.31 6.46
C LEU A 45 -2.96 15.59 5.15
N PHE A 46 -2.01 15.50 4.21
CA PHE A 46 -2.24 14.80 2.93
C PHE A 46 -2.56 13.31 3.12
N ARG A 47 -2.01 12.67 4.16
CA ARG A 47 -2.36 11.29 4.52
C ARG A 47 -3.77 11.19 5.08
N GLU A 48 -4.17 12.12 5.93
CA GLU A 48 -5.50 12.16 6.54
C GLU A 48 -6.59 12.44 5.51
N GLU A 49 -6.39 13.39 4.59
CA GLU A 49 -7.32 13.66 3.49
C GLU A 49 -7.53 12.44 2.61
N ARG A 50 -6.43 11.76 2.23
CA ARG A 50 -6.54 10.49 1.49
C ARG A 50 -7.26 9.42 2.30
N ARG A 51 -6.97 9.30 3.60
CA ARG A 51 -7.66 8.34 4.46
C ARG A 51 -9.15 8.62 4.51
N ALA A 52 -9.59 9.86 4.71
CA ALA A 52 -11.01 10.22 4.73
C ALA A 52 -11.70 9.93 3.39
N ALA A 53 -11.04 10.27 2.27
CA ALA A 53 -11.56 9.99 0.93
C ALA A 53 -11.65 8.48 0.63
N LEU A 54 -10.67 7.67 1.09
CA LEU A 54 -10.73 6.22 0.98
C LEU A 54 -11.77 5.64 1.92
N GLU A 55 -11.83 6.09 3.18
CA GLU A 55 -12.81 5.66 4.17
C GLU A 55 -14.23 5.88 3.67
N ALA A 56 -14.51 7.04 3.08
CA ALA A 56 -15.79 7.33 2.45
C ALA A 56 -16.12 6.38 1.28
N GLN A 57 -15.13 6.01 0.46
CA GLN A 57 -15.32 5.02 -0.62
C GLN A 57 -15.46 3.58 -0.09
N THR A 58 -14.70 3.21 0.93
CA THR A 58 -14.73 1.87 1.54
C THR A 58 -15.93 1.67 2.47
N HIS A 59 -16.51 2.72 3.04
CA HIS A 59 -17.75 2.59 3.82
C HIS A 59 -18.94 2.18 2.94
N ALA A 60 -18.91 2.51 1.65
CA ALA A 60 -19.90 2.07 0.67
C ALA A 60 -19.68 0.63 0.17
N GLN A 61 -18.47 0.10 0.38
CA GLN A 61 -18.08 -1.24 -0.07
C GLN A 61 -17.37 -1.92 1.09
N GLU A 62 -18.17 -2.57 1.95
CA GLU A 62 -17.70 -3.36 3.09
C GLU A 62 -16.36 -4.04 2.74
N PRO A 63 -15.28 -3.81 3.50
CA PRO A 63 -14.08 -4.59 3.33
C PRO A 63 -14.46 -6.00 3.73
N ALA A 64 -14.72 -6.86 2.73
CA ALA A 64 -14.84 -8.29 2.94
C ALA A 64 -13.63 -8.68 3.81
N PRO A 65 -13.83 -9.27 5.01
CA PRO A 65 -12.71 -9.68 5.83
C PRO A 65 -11.87 -10.58 4.95
N GLN A 66 -10.64 -10.14 4.62
CA GLN A 66 -9.68 -11.01 3.96
C GLN A 66 -9.54 -12.21 4.89
N GLN A 67 -10.25 -13.29 4.56
CA GLN A 67 -10.12 -14.57 5.18
C GLN A 67 -8.66 -14.93 4.98
N ARG A 68 -7.87 -14.81 6.06
CA ARG A 68 -6.65 -15.58 6.19
C ARG A 68 -7.12 -17.03 6.01
N PRO A 69 -6.74 -17.73 4.94
CA PRO A 69 -6.91 -19.17 4.95
C PRO A 69 -6.03 -19.64 6.10
N GLU A 70 -6.67 -20.05 7.19
CA GLU A 70 -6.04 -20.88 8.20
C GLU A 70 -5.69 -22.20 7.50
N GLU A 71 -4.41 -22.41 7.25
CA GLU A 71 -3.80 -23.72 7.01
C GLU A 71 -2.44 -23.78 7.71
#